data_AF-A0AA85IYF3-F1
#
_entry.id   AF-A0AA85IYF3-F1
#
_cell.length_a   1.000
_cell.length_b   1.000
_cell.length_c   1.000
_cell.angle_alpha   90.00
_cell.angle_beta   90.00
_cell.angle_gamma   90.00
#
_symmetry.space_group_name_H-M   'P 1'
#
loop_
_entity.id
_entity.type
_entity.pdbx_description
1 polymer ?
#
loop_
_entity_poly.entity_id
_entity_poly.type
_entity_poly.pdbx_seq_one_letter_code
_entity_poly.pdbx_strand_id
1 'polypeptide(L)'
;MEASAKTGNTKAVAAAAKRPRKPECLRFKEKIRRRKLITSTRRKILQRLKYMKLKGLMKQRAEKYMHEYRRMQKKEVAMQRDAKKTGNFYVPAEPKLAFVVRLRGINGIHPQPRKILQLFRLRQINNGMFVRLNKVT
;
A
#
# COMPACT_ATOMS: atom_id res chain seq x y z
N MET A 1 3.51 88.79 -20.03
CA MET A 1 4.78 88.46 -19.36
C MET A 1 4.66 87.01 -18.89
N GLU A 2 4.96 86.08 -19.79
CA GLU A 2 6.27 85.35 -19.85
C GLU A 2 6.34 84.27 -18.77
N ALA A 3 6.15 83.00 -19.16
CA ALA A 3 7.19 81.97 -19.31
C ALA A 3 7.74 81.47 -17.95
N SER A 4 7.67 80.18 -17.62
CA SER A 4 8.48 79.15 -18.27
C SER A 4 8.17 77.75 -17.71
N ALA A 5 8.33 76.74 -18.57
CA ALA A 5 8.18 75.33 -18.28
C ALA A 5 9.32 74.79 -17.38
N LYS A 6 9.01 73.79 -16.54
CA LYS A 6 9.96 72.73 -16.16
C LYS A 6 9.25 71.37 -16.09
N THR A 7 9.23 70.75 -17.26
CA THR A 7 9.14 69.31 -17.49
C THR A 7 10.13 68.56 -16.60
N GLY A 8 9.66 67.57 -15.84
CA GLY A 8 10.60 66.64 -15.20
C GLY A 8 10.01 65.84 -14.05
N ASN A 9 9.39 64.70 -14.36
CA ASN A 9 9.83 63.41 -13.79
C ASN A 9 9.14 62.21 -14.45
N THR A 10 9.25 62.06 -15.78
CA THR A 10 8.84 60.83 -16.48
C THR A 10 9.98 59.80 -16.59
N LYS A 11 11.17 60.11 -16.06
CA LYS A 11 12.35 59.23 -16.12
C LYS A 11 12.52 58.29 -14.91
N ALA A 12 11.85 58.55 -13.78
CA ALA A 12 11.98 57.69 -12.59
C ALA A 12 11.31 56.31 -12.70
N VAL A 13 10.43 56.09 -13.70
CA VAL A 13 9.80 54.77 -13.95
C VAL A 13 10.55 53.95 -15.01
N ALA A 14 11.55 54.54 -15.70
CA ALA A 14 12.25 53.91 -16.81
C ALA A 14 13.51 53.10 -16.42
N ALA A 15 13.90 53.07 -15.13
CA ALA A 15 15.13 52.45 -14.65
C ALA A 15 14.92 51.14 -13.87
N ALA A 16 13.85 50.40 -14.12
CA ALA A 16 13.73 49.01 -13.68
C ALA A 16 14.67 48.12 -14.52
N ALA A 17 15.94 48.02 -14.09
CA ALA A 17 17.00 47.11 -14.51
C ALA A 17 16.76 46.31 -15.82
N LYS A 18 17.48 46.66 -16.91
CA LYS A 18 17.60 45.85 -18.14
C LYS A 18 18.34 44.53 -17.86
N ARG A 19 17.67 43.57 -17.22
CA ARG A 19 18.17 42.20 -17.08
C ARG A 19 18.08 41.50 -18.44
N PRO A 20 19.09 40.72 -18.87
CA PRO A 20 19.04 40.02 -20.14
C PRO A 20 17.82 39.08 -20.16
N ARG A 21 17.05 39.13 -21.25
CA ARG A 21 15.84 38.31 -21.40
C ARG A 21 16.26 36.85 -21.51
N LYS A 22 15.69 36.01 -20.64
CA LYS A 22 16.02 34.58 -20.58
C LYS A 22 15.79 33.89 -21.93
N PRO A 23 16.73 33.05 -22.42
CA PRO A 23 16.58 32.30 -23.66
C PRO A 23 15.26 31.52 -23.73
N GLU A 24 14.61 31.52 -24.89
CA GLU A 24 13.27 30.96 -25.08
C GLU A 24 13.21 29.46 -24.77
N CYS A 25 14.25 28.70 -25.16
CA CYS A 25 14.42 27.28 -24.84
C CYS A 25 14.40 27.01 -23.32
N LEU A 26 15.05 27.86 -22.52
CA LEU A 26 15.07 27.72 -21.06
C LEU A 26 13.71 28.09 -20.44
N ARG A 27 13.06 29.14 -20.95
CA ARG A 27 11.71 29.55 -20.52
C ARG A 27 10.67 28.47 -20.79
N PHE A 28 10.76 27.79 -21.94
CA PHE A 28 9.89 26.66 -22.28
C PHE A 28 10.12 25.45 -21.37
N LYS A 29 11.38 25.08 -21.11
CA LYS A 29 11.75 24.02 -20.15
C LYS A 29 11.21 24.30 -18.75
N GLU A 30 11.28 25.55 -18.28
CA GLU A 30 10.72 25.94 -16.98
C GLU A 30 9.18 25.87 -16.93
N LYS A 31 8.51 26.27 -18.02
CA LYS A 31 7.04 26.15 -18.12
C LYS A 31 6.61 24.69 -18.03
N ILE A 32 7.32 23.78 -18.70
CA ILE A 32 7.08 22.33 -18.61
C ILE A 32 7.35 21.82 -17.18
N ARG A 33 8.48 22.18 -16.57
CA ARG A 33 8.84 21.76 -15.21
C ARG A 33 7.81 22.24 -14.18
N ARG A 34 7.36 23.51 -14.27
CA ARG A 34 6.31 24.07 -13.41
C ARG A 34 4.99 23.32 -13.60
N ARG A 35 4.57 23.04 -14.84
CA ARG A 35 3.38 22.23 -15.13
C ARG A 35 3.47 20.84 -14.51
N LYS A 36 4.59 20.13 -14.69
CA LYS A 36 4.83 18.82 -14.07
C LYS A 36 4.78 18.87 -12.55
N LEU A 37 5.34 19.92 -11.94
CA LEU A 37 5.29 20.08 -10.49
C LEU A 37 3.84 20.25 -10.01
N ILE A 38 3.07 21.15 -10.64
CA ILE A 38 1.66 21.40 -10.30
C ILE A 38 0.81 20.14 -10.50
N THR A 39 0.99 19.39 -11.58
CA THR A 39 0.25 18.14 -11.79
C THR A 39 0.65 17.08 -10.78
N SER A 40 1.94 16.95 -10.45
CA SER A 40 2.42 16.01 -9.46
C SER A 40 1.91 16.33 -8.04
N THR A 41 1.87 17.59 -7.64
CA THR A 41 1.37 18.02 -6.33
C THR A 41 -0.13 17.78 -6.24
N ARG A 42 -0.90 18.16 -7.28
CA ARG A 42 -2.33 17.84 -7.38
C ARG A 42 -2.59 16.32 -7.29
N ARG A 43 -1.81 15.50 -8.00
CA ARG A 43 -1.92 14.03 -7.95
C ARG A 43 -1.66 13.49 -6.53
N LYS A 44 -0.62 13.98 -5.85
CA LYS A 44 -0.31 13.57 -4.46
C LYS A 44 -1.42 13.94 -3.49
N ILE A 45 -2.01 15.14 -3.61
CA ILE A 45 -3.14 15.57 -2.77
C ILE A 45 -4.34 14.63 -2.98
N LEU A 46 -4.71 14.36 -4.24
CA LEU A 46 -5.82 13.47 -4.55
C LEU A 46 -5.57 12.03 -4.07
N GLN A 47 -4.35 11.51 -4.23
CA GLN A 47 -3.97 10.20 -3.72
C GLN A 47 -4.08 10.14 -2.19
N ARG A 48 -3.63 11.19 -1.48
CA ARG A 48 -3.75 11.29 -0.03
C ARG A 48 -5.21 11.30 0.42
N LEU A 49 -6.06 12.09 -0.23
CA LEU A 49 -7.50 12.13 0.08
C LEU A 49 -8.17 10.77 -0.16
N LYS A 50 -7.85 10.09 -1.26
CA LYS A 50 -8.32 8.71 -1.53
C LYS A 50 -7.86 7.73 -0.46
N TYR A 51 -6.59 7.82 -0.05
CA TYR A 51 -6.05 6.96 1.01
C TYR A 51 -6.70 7.23 2.38
N MET A 52 -7.00 8.49 2.72
CA MET A 52 -7.70 8.80 3.98
C MET A 52 -9.09 8.17 4.03
N LYS A 53 -9.84 8.22 2.92
CA LYS A 53 -11.14 7.52 2.81
C LYS A 53 -10.97 6.00 2.95
N LEU A 54 -10.00 5.42 2.25
CA LEU A 54 -9.71 3.99 2.31
C LEU A 54 -9.29 3.53 3.72
N LYS A 55 -8.51 4.35 4.44
CA LYS A 55 -8.07 4.08 5.81
C LYS A 55 -9.25 3.95 6.78
N GLY A 56 -10.26 4.81 6.64
CA GLY A 56 -11.50 4.70 7.42
C GLY A 56 -12.21 3.36 7.19
N LEU A 57 -12.32 2.94 5.93
CA LEU A 57 -12.91 1.65 5.56
C LEU A 57 -12.09 0.46 6.05
N MET A 58 -10.75 0.53 5.98
CA MET A 58 -9.86 -0.51 6.50
C MET A 58 -10.03 -0.70 8.01
N LYS A 59 -10.18 0.39 8.76
CA LYS A 59 -10.42 0.34 10.21
C LYS A 59 -11.73 -0.38 10.53
N GLN A 60 -12.83 0.01 9.88
CA GLN A 60 -14.14 -0.64 10.08
C GLN A 60 -14.10 -2.14 9.73
N ARG A 61 -13.40 -2.51 8.66
CA ARG A 61 -13.22 -3.93 8.29
C ARG A 61 -12.41 -4.70 9.33
N ALA A 62 -11.33 -4.11 9.84
CA ALA A 62 -10.50 -4.73 10.88
C ALA A 62 -11.31 -5.01 12.16
N GLU A 63 -12.10 -4.04 12.61
CA GLU A 63 -13.01 -4.19 13.75
C GLU A 63 -14.02 -5.32 13.51
N LYS A 64 -14.66 -5.34 12.32
CA LYS A 64 -15.60 -6.40 11.94
C LYS A 64 -14.97 -7.80 12.00
N TYR A 65 -13.78 -7.98 11.41
CA TYR A 65 -13.10 -9.27 11.40
C TYR A 65 -12.67 -9.71 12.81
N MET A 66 -12.21 -8.78 13.65
CA MET A 66 -11.89 -9.09 15.04
C MET A 66 -13.11 -9.63 15.81
N HIS A 67 -14.27 -8.98 15.66
CA HIS A 67 -15.52 -9.43 16.28
C HIS A 67 -15.97 -10.80 15.75
N GLU A 68 -15.82 -11.03 14.45
CA GLU A 68 -16.12 -12.31 13.79
C GLU A 68 -15.27 -13.44 14.37
N TYR A 69 -13.93 -13.28 14.41
CA TYR A 69 -13.03 -14.30 14.97
C TYR A 69 -13.32 -14.59 16.45
N ARG A 70 -13.58 -13.55 17.25
CA ARG A 70 -13.92 -13.71 18.67
C ARG A 70 -15.25 -14.44 18.86
N ARG A 71 -16.25 -14.15 18.01
CA ARG A 71 -17.54 -14.83 18.02
C ARG A 71 -17.38 -16.30 17.63
N MET A 72 -16.59 -16.60 16.59
CA MET A 72 -16.31 -17.97 16.16
C MET A 72 -15.66 -18.80 17.27
N GLN A 73 -14.61 -18.27 17.91
CA GLN A 73 -13.93 -18.95 19.01
C GLN A 73 -14.88 -19.23 20.19
N LYS A 74 -15.68 -18.23 20.59
CA LYS A 74 -16.67 -18.42 21.67
C LYS A 74 -17.73 -19.45 21.30
N LYS A 75 -18.18 -19.46 20.05
CA LYS A 75 -19.19 -20.40 19.55
C LYS A 75 -18.67 -21.84 19.63
N GLU A 76 -17.43 -22.08 19.23
CA GLU A 76 -16.82 -23.42 19.31
C GLU A 76 -16.75 -23.94 20.75
N VAL A 77 -16.30 -23.09 21.68
CA VAL A 77 -16.28 -23.43 23.11
C VAL A 77 -17.68 -23.67 23.68
N ALA A 78 -18.67 -22.88 23.26
CA ALA A 78 -20.06 -23.06 23.67
C ALA A 78 -20.61 -24.42 23.20
N MET A 79 -20.43 -24.76 21.92
CA MET A 79 -20.87 -26.05 21.36
C MET A 79 -20.21 -27.24 22.06
N GLN A 80 -18.91 -27.16 22.37
CA GLN A 80 -18.22 -28.18 23.16
C GLN A 80 -18.84 -28.35 24.57
N ARG A 81 -19.22 -27.25 25.23
CA ARG A 81 -19.84 -27.28 26.56
C ARG A 81 -21.26 -27.84 26.51
N ASP A 82 -22.05 -27.45 25.52
CA ASP A 82 -23.44 -27.89 25.38
C ASP A 82 -23.51 -29.39 25.02
N ALA A 83 -22.59 -29.87 24.17
CA ALA A 83 -22.44 -31.30 23.91
C ALA A 83 -22.10 -32.06 25.20
N LYS A 84 -21.12 -31.59 25.99
CA LYS A 84 -20.77 -32.20 27.29
C LYS A 84 -21.94 -32.23 28.28
N LYS A 85 -22.75 -31.16 28.34
CA LYS A 85 -23.94 -31.09 29.22
C LYS A 85 -25.02 -32.08 28.81
N THR A 86 -25.21 -32.28 27.51
CA THR A 86 -26.24 -33.18 26.96
C THR A 86 -25.78 -34.63 26.87
N GLY A 87 -24.52 -34.92 27.19
CA GLY A 87 -23.94 -36.27 27.04
C GLY A 87 -23.56 -36.62 25.60
N ASN A 88 -23.63 -35.66 24.67
CA ASN A 88 -23.24 -35.82 23.27
C ASN A 88 -21.78 -35.40 23.02
N PHE A 89 -21.22 -35.81 21.88
CA PHE A 89 -19.86 -35.46 21.47
C PHE A 89 -19.87 -34.38 20.38
N TYR A 90 -19.04 -33.34 20.55
CA TYR A 90 -18.82 -32.34 19.52
C TYR A 90 -17.52 -32.64 18.76
N VAL A 91 -17.61 -32.80 17.44
CA VAL A 91 -16.44 -32.97 16.55
C VAL A 91 -16.12 -31.63 15.91
N PRO A 92 -14.92 -31.05 16.15
CA PRO A 92 -14.53 -29.78 15.54
C PRO A 92 -14.30 -29.93 14.03
N ALA A 93 -14.43 -28.82 13.30
CA ALA A 93 -14.18 -28.81 11.87
C ALA A 93 -12.68 -28.98 11.55
N GLU A 94 -12.37 -29.75 10.51
CA GLU A 94 -11.00 -29.92 10.04
C GLU A 94 -10.41 -28.60 9.52
N PRO A 95 -9.10 -28.35 9.74
CA PRO A 95 -8.43 -27.16 9.26
C PRO A 95 -8.33 -27.14 7.73
N LYS A 96 -8.51 -25.97 7.12
CA LYS A 96 -8.48 -25.79 5.65
C LYS A 96 -7.17 -25.21 5.11
N LEU A 97 -6.30 -24.73 5.98
CA LEU A 97 -5.08 -24.01 5.63
C LEU A 97 -3.93 -24.51 6.50
N ALA A 98 -2.79 -24.79 5.88
CA ALA A 98 -1.56 -25.15 6.57
C ALA A 98 -0.46 -24.12 6.29
N PHE A 99 0.44 -23.94 7.26
CA PHE A 99 1.68 -23.20 7.06
C PHE A 99 2.83 -24.20 6.97
N VAL A 100 3.43 -24.32 5.78
CA VAL A 100 4.50 -25.29 5.51
C VAL A 100 5.84 -24.58 5.58
N VAL A 101 6.78 -25.12 6.35
CA VAL A 101 8.15 -24.59 6.50
C VAL A 101 9.16 -25.61 6.02
N ARG A 102 10.18 -25.15 5.29
CA ARG A 102 11.28 -26.01 4.85
C ARG A 102 12.35 -26.14 5.93
N LEU A 103 12.57 -27.36 6.43
CA LEU A 103 13.59 -27.64 7.44
C LEU A 103 14.91 -28.17 6.84
N ARG A 104 14.83 -29.00 5.80
CA ARG A 104 16.02 -29.63 5.19
C ARG A 104 16.64 -28.77 4.08
N GLY A 105 17.96 -28.80 3.98
CA GLY A 105 18.76 -28.22 2.88
C GLY A 105 18.53 -28.89 1.52
N ILE A 106 19.43 -28.65 0.56
CA ILE A 106 19.31 -29.17 -0.82
C ILE A 106 20.02 -30.53 -0.98
N ASN A 107 20.99 -30.82 -0.12
CA ASN A 107 21.86 -31.99 -0.23
C ASN A 107 21.13 -33.28 0.18
N GLY A 108 21.37 -34.38 -0.54
CA GLY A 108 20.77 -35.68 -0.22
C GLY A 108 19.25 -35.78 -0.42
N ILE A 109 18.65 -34.90 -1.23
CA ILE A 109 17.25 -34.96 -1.62
C ILE A 109 17.12 -35.48 -3.06
N HIS A 110 16.34 -36.55 -3.25
CA HIS A 110 15.93 -37.08 -4.55
C HIS A 110 15.29 -35.98 -5.44
N PRO A 111 15.51 -35.97 -6.76
CA PRO A 111 14.99 -34.93 -7.66
C PRO A 111 13.48 -34.67 -7.57
N GLN A 112 12.66 -35.69 -7.29
CA GLN A 112 11.20 -35.53 -7.19
C GLN A 112 10.75 -34.63 -6.00
N PRO A 113 11.08 -34.93 -4.72
CA PRO A 113 10.78 -34.01 -3.61
C PRO A 113 11.39 -32.62 -3.77
N ARG A 114 12.58 -32.53 -4.38
CA ARG A 114 13.22 -31.24 -4.69
C ARG A 114 12.35 -30.39 -5.61
N LYS A 115 11.71 -31.00 -6.62
CA LYS A 115 10.80 -30.29 -7.54
C LYS A 115 9.52 -29.86 -6.84
N ILE A 116 8.95 -30.70 -5.97
CA ILE A 116 7.75 -30.36 -5.19
C ILE A 116 8.00 -29.14 -4.30
N LEU A 117 9.14 -29.07 -3.60
CA LEU A 117 9.50 -27.90 -2.80
C LEU A 117 9.65 -26.63 -3.64
N GLN A 118 10.13 -26.74 -4.89
CA GLN A 118 10.19 -25.60 -5.81
C GLN A 118 8.80 -25.11 -6.23
N LEU A 119 7.83 -26.02 -6.45
CA LEU A 119 6.45 -25.66 -6.78
C LEU A 119 5.76 -24.93 -5.62
N PHE A 120 6.02 -25.37 -4.38
CA PHE A 120 5.59 -24.64 -3.18
C PHE A 120 6.42 -23.37 -2.89
N ARG A 121 7.38 -23.03 -3.75
CA ARG A 121 8.28 -21.86 -3.60
C ARG A 121 9.19 -21.91 -2.36
N LEU A 122 9.41 -23.09 -1.80
CA LEU A 122 10.28 -23.35 -0.65
C LEU A 122 11.73 -23.56 -1.08
N ARG A 123 12.40 -22.49 -1.54
CA ARG A 123 13.74 -22.57 -2.15
C ARG A 123 14.89 -22.63 -1.14
N GLN A 124 14.74 -21.95 0.00
CA GLN A 124 15.73 -21.86 1.06
C GLN A 124 15.21 -22.53 2.34
N ILE A 125 16.13 -22.85 3.24
CA ILE A 125 15.81 -23.36 4.58
C ILE A 125 15.10 -22.25 5.36
N ASN A 126 14.17 -22.63 6.23
CA ASN A 126 13.32 -21.76 7.05
C ASN A 126 12.37 -20.86 6.26
N ASN A 127 12.26 -21.02 4.94
CA ASN A 127 11.18 -20.39 4.18
C ASN A 127 9.86 -21.08 4.50
N GLY A 128 8.78 -20.29 4.58
CA GLY A 128 7.43 -20.79 4.82
C GLY A 128 6.42 -20.28 3.78
N MET A 129 5.42 -21.10 3.48
CA MET A 129 4.30 -20.74 2.60
C MET A 129 2.99 -21.27 3.17
N PHE A 130 1.92 -20.47 3.07
CA PHE A 130 0.56 -20.93 3.29
C PHE A 130 0.07 -21.79 2.12
N VAL A 131 -0.35 -23.03 2.40
CA VAL A 131 -0.94 -23.98 1.45
C VAL A 131 -2.39 -24.22 1.85
N ARG A 132 -3.30 -24.16 0.88
CA ARG A 132 -4.68 -24.61 1.08
C ARG A 132 -4.71 -26.14 1.11
N LEU A 133 -5.29 -26.71 2.16
CA LEU A 133 -5.43 -28.16 2.31
C LEU A 133 -6.57 -28.64 1.41
N ASN A 134 -6.21 -29.44 0.41
CA ASN A 134 -7.11 -30.15 -0.49
C ASN A 134 -6.65 -31.62 -0.57
N LYS A 135 -7.49 -32.53 -1.05
CA LYS A 135 -7.13 -33.96 -1.19
C LYS A 135 -5.88 -34.23 -2.04
N VAL A 136 -5.54 -33.31 -2.95
CA VAL A 136 -4.44 -33.44 -3.92
C VAL A 136 -3.11 -32.89 -3.39
N THR A 137 -3.16 -31.95 -2.45
CA THR A 137 -1.97 -31.39 -1.78
C THR A 137 -1.56 -32.26 -0.62
#